data_AF-A0A928VGN7-F1
#
_entry.id   AF-A0A928VGN7-F1
#
_cell.length_a   1.000
_cell.length_b   1.000
_cell.length_c   1.000
_cell.angle_alpha   90.00
_cell.angle_beta   90.00
_cell.angle_gamma   90.00
#
_symmetry.space_group_name_H-M   'P 1'
#
loop_
_entity.id
_entity.type
_entity.pdbx_description
1 polymer ?
#
loop_
_entity_poly.entity_id
_entity_poly.type
_entity_poly.pdbx_seq_one_letter_code
_entity_poly.pdbx_strand_id
1 'polypeptide(L)' 'MSSSIISQIVEQVNDLPAPLQQQVLEFVLNLRQHSKKDANAWDVLESLMGTIEAPADWSSEHDHYLYGTPKQQNTEQ' A
#
# COMPACT_ATOMS: atom_id res chain seq x y z
N MET A 1 -0.14 -6.10 -37.94
CA MET A 1 -0.47 -4.86 -37.20
C MET A 1 -1.13 -5.30 -35.90
N SER A 2 -0.41 -5.25 -34.77
CA SER A 2 -0.95 -5.60 -33.45
C SER A 2 -2.04 -4.59 -33.08
N SER A 3 -3.30 -5.03 -33.03
CA SER A 3 -4.40 -4.15 -32.62
C SER A 3 -4.28 -3.81 -31.14
N SER A 4 -4.49 -2.54 -30.79
CA SER A 4 -4.47 -2.08 -29.41
C SER A 4 -5.56 -2.79 -28.60
N ILE A 5 -5.25 -3.18 -27.36
CA ILE A 5 -6.21 -3.79 -26.43
C ILE A 5 -7.47 -2.94 -26.26
N ILE A 6 -7.33 -1.61 -26.30
CA ILE A 6 -8.44 -0.67 -26.20
C ILE A 6 -9.38 -0.83 -27.40
N SER A 7 -8.83 -0.95 -28.61
CA SER A 7 -9.62 -1.12 -29.82
C SER A 7 -10.43 -2.42 -29.79
N GLN A 8 -9.82 -3.52 -29.31
CA GLN A 8 -10.51 -4.80 -29.16
C GLN A 8 -11.64 -4.72 -28.13
N ILE A 9 -11.40 -4.05 -26.99
CA ILE A 9 -12.43 -3.89 -25.94
C ILE A 9 -13.61 -3.07 -26.46
N VAL A 10 -13.36 -1.96 -27.15
CA VAL A 10 -14.42 -1.09 -27.68
C VAL A 10 -15.27 -1.82 -28.71
N GLU A 11 -14.64 -2.57 -29.63
CA GLU A 11 -15.34 -3.38 -30.62
C GLU A 11 -16.25 -4.43 -29.96
N GLN A 12 -15.70 -5.21 -29.03
CA GLN A 12 -16.45 -6.25 -28.34
C GLN A 12 -17.63 -5.69 -27.53
N VAL A 13 -17.46 -4.54 -26.86
CA VAL A 13 -18.53 -3.92 -26.06
C VAL A 13 -19.65 -3.36 -26.96
N ASN A 14 -19.30 -2.79 -28.12
CA ASN A 14 -20.30 -2.27 -29.05
C ASN A 14 -21.21 -3.37 -29.62
N ASP A 15 -20.70 -4.58 -29.80
CA ASP A 15 -21.46 -5.73 -30.30
C ASP A 15 -22.40 -6.37 -29.25
N LEU A 16 -22.28 -5.97 -27.97
CA LEU A 16 -23.10 -6.53 -26.90
C LEU A 16 -24.50 -5.86 -26.82
N PRO A 17 -25.53 -6.62 -26.42
CA PRO A 17 -26.82 -6.05 -26.01
C PRO A 17 -26.68 -5.02 -24.87
N ALA A 18 -27.54 -3.99 -24.89
CA ALA A 18 -27.59 -2.92 -23.88
C ALA A 18 -27.49 -3.37 -22.40
N PRO A 19 -28.20 -4.42 -21.93
CA PRO A 19 -28.05 -4.86 -20.53
C PRO A 19 -26.64 -5.38 -20.20
N LEU A 20 -25.95 -5.99 -21.16
CA LEU A 20 -24.58 -6.47 -20.98
C LEU A 20 -23.57 -5.32 -21.07
N GLN A 21 -23.81 -4.32 -21.93
CA GLN A 21 -23.02 -3.10 -21.94
C GLN A 21 -23.05 -2.38 -20.58
N GLN A 22 -24.23 -2.32 -19.95
CA GLN A 22 -24.40 -1.76 -18.61
C GLN A 22 -23.61 -2.56 -17.56
N GLN A 23 -23.62 -3.89 -17.64
CA GLN A 23 -22.87 -4.75 -16.73
C GLN A 23 -21.36 -4.57 -16.88
N VAL A 24 -20.85 -4.39 -18.11
CA VAL A 24 -19.44 -4.08 -18.36
C VAL A 24 -19.06 -2.73 -17.77
N LEU A 25 -19.92 -1.71 -17.90
CA LEU A 25 -19.69 -0.40 -17.30
C LEU A 25 -19.59 -0.51 -15.76
N GLU A 26 -20.52 -1.22 -15.12
CA GLU A 26 -20.48 -1.45 -13.68
C GLU A 26 -19.21 -2.19 -13.25
N PHE A 27 -18.79 -3.21 -14.02
CA PHE A 27 -17.56 -3.93 -13.76
C PHE A 27 -16.33 -3.03 -13.82
N VAL A 28 -16.21 -2.17 -14.84
CA VAL A 28 -15.09 -1.22 -14.97
C VAL A 28 -15.07 -0.21 -13.82
N LEU A 29 -16.24 0.30 -13.42
CA LEU A 29 -16.36 1.21 -12.28
C LEU A 29 -15.93 0.52 -10.97
N ASN A 30 -16.32 -0.74 -10.79
CA ASN A 30 -15.95 -1.56 -9.64
C ASN A 30 -14.43 -1.82 -9.62
N LEU A 31 -13.82 -2.18 -10.75
CA LEU A 31 -12.37 -2.35 -10.87
C LEU A 31 -11.62 -1.07 -10.49
N ARG A 32 -12.08 0.11 -10.94
CA ARG A 32 -11.47 1.40 -10.60
C ARG A 32 -11.56 1.71 -9.11
N GLN A 33 -12.62 1.28 -8.44
CA GLN A 33 -12.75 1.44 -6.98
C GLN A 33 -11.81 0.50 -6.22
N HIS A 34 -11.65 -0.74 -6.68
CA HIS A 34 -10.75 -1.70 -6.04
C HIS A 34 -9.27 -1.45 -6.33
N SER A 35 -8.91 -0.92 -7.49
CA SER A 35 -7.53 -0.55 -7.82
C SER A 35 -6.98 0.62 -7.00
N LYS A 36 -7.85 1.36 -6.29
CA LYS A 36 -7.42 2.38 -5.31
C LYS A 36 -7.07 1.80 -3.95
N LYS A 37 -7.24 0.48 -3.76
CA LYS A 37 -7.20 -0.19 -2.46
C LYS A 37 -6.01 -1.11 -2.28
N ASP A 38 -4.95 -0.90 -3.05
CA ASP A 38 -3.63 -1.48 -2.76
C ASP A 38 -2.96 -0.63 -1.66
N ALA A 39 -3.61 -0.53 -0.50
CA ALA A 39 -2.92 -0.15 0.72
C ALA A 39 -1.96 -1.30 1.01
N ASN A 40 -0.67 -1.09 0.75
CA ASN A 40 0.33 -2.09 1.03
C ASN A 40 0.35 -2.35 2.56
N ALA A 41 1.02 -3.42 3.00
CA ALA A 41 1.04 -3.77 4.42
C ALA A 41 1.52 -2.61 5.32
N TRP A 42 2.39 -1.72 4.82
CA TRP A 42 2.84 -0.53 5.54
C TRP A 42 1.77 0.56 5.64
N ASP A 43 0.99 0.78 4.59
CA ASP A 43 -0.13 1.76 4.62
C ASP A 43 -1.20 1.33 5.65
N VAL A 44 -1.44 0.02 5.77
CA VAL A 44 -2.34 -0.54 6.79
C VAL A 44 -1.76 -0.33 8.19
N LEU A 45 -0.47 -0.64 8.39
CA LEU A 45 0.19 -0.42 9.68
C LEU A 45 0.21 1.06 10.06
N GLU A 46 0.49 1.97 9.13
CA GLU A 46 0.46 3.42 9.35
C GLU A 46 -0.94 3.89 9.76
N SER A 47 -2.00 3.38 9.12
CA SER A 47 -3.37 3.74 9.50
C SER A 47 -3.82 3.25 10.88
N LEU A 48 -3.19 2.17 11.38
CA LEU A 48 -3.52 1.55 12.66
C LEU A 48 -2.62 2.05 13.80
N MET A 49 -1.39 2.44 13.49
CA MET A 49 -0.44 2.94 14.45
C MET A 49 -0.61 4.45 14.62
N GLY A 50 -0.99 4.88 15.82
CA GLY A 50 -0.92 6.29 16.20
C GLY A 50 0.52 6.79 16.17
N THR A 51 0.71 8.10 16.01
CA THR A 51 2.03 8.73 16.15
C THR A 51 2.42 8.82 17.61
N ILE A 52 3.61 8.34 17.95
CA ILE A 52 4.27 8.67 19.22
C ILE A 52 5.40 9.65 18.95
N GLU A 53 5.54 10.68 19.78
CA GLU A 53 6.71 11.54 19.69
C GLU A 53 7.95 10.69 19.99
N ALA A 54 8.89 10.68 19.04
CA ALA A 54 10.13 9.95 19.19
C ALA A 54 10.94 10.56 20.33
N PRO A 55 11.43 9.77 21.30
CA PRO A 55 12.41 10.26 22.26
C PRO A 55 13.69 10.68 21.52
N ALA A 56 14.45 11.60 22.11
CA ALA A 56 15.72 12.06 21.56
C ALA A 56 16.74 10.90 21.36
N ASP A 57 16.58 9.82 22.12
CA ASP A 57 17.41 8.62 22.01
C ASP A 57 16.58 7.35 22.32
N TRP A 58 16.23 6.59 21.28
CA TRP A 58 15.48 5.32 21.37
C TRP A 58 16.22 4.21 22.12
N SER A 59 17.53 4.35 22.27
CA SER A 59 18.36 3.38 22.95
C SER A 59 18.61 3.76 24.41
N SER A 60 18.02 4.83 24.95
CA SER A 60 18.29 5.29 26.34
C SER A 60 18.04 4.18 27.36
N GLU A 61 16.97 3.41 27.16
CA GLU A 61 16.55 2.30 28.03
C GLU A 61 17.17 0.96 27.62
N HIS A 62 18.00 0.92 26.56
CA HIS A 62 18.65 -0.29 26.08
C HIS A 62 20.13 -0.30 26.48
N ASP A 63 20.52 -1.25 27.31
CA ASP A 63 21.91 -1.39 27.78
C ASP A 63 22.88 -1.82 26.68
N HIS A 64 22.37 -2.45 25.61
CA HIS A 64 23.16 -3.06 24.54
C HIS A 64 22.65 -2.64 23.16
N TYR A 65 23.57 -2.21 22.28
CA TYR A 65 23.27 -2.06 20.86
C TYR A 65 23.17 -3.42 20.17
N LEU A 66 22.54 -3.46 18.99
CA LEU A 66 22.37 -4.66 18.17
C LEU A 66 23.69 -5.40 17.87
N TYR A 67 24.84 -4.71 17.98
CA TYR A 67 26.18 -5.23 17.75
C TYR A 67 27.00 -5.41 19.04
N GLY A 68 26.33 -5.46 20.20
CA GLY A 68 26.92 -5.85 21.48
C GLY A 68 27.80 -4.79 22.16
N THR A 69 27.92 -3.59 21.59
CA THR A 69 28.62 -2.49 22.27
C THR A 69 27.81 -2.04 23.48
N PRO A 70 28.35 -2.11 24.71
CA PRO A 70 27.65 -1.62 25.89
C PRO A 70 27.54 -0.09 25.81
N LYS A 71 26.33 0.42 26.02
CA LYS A 71 26.04 1.85 25.91
C LYS A 71 26.51 2.64 27.13
N GLN A 72 26.45 2.03 28.32
CA GLN A 72 26.91 2.66 29.55
C GLN A 72 28.40 2.39 29.76
N GLN A 73 29.22 3.41 29.57
CA GLN A 73 30.53 3.46 30.23
C GLN A 73 30.25 3.87 31.68
N ASN A 74 30.34 2.91 32.59
CA ASN A 74 30.35 3.22 34.01
C ASN A 74 31.65 4.01 34.31
N THR A 75 31.61 5.32 34.13
CA THR A 75 32.64 6.24 34.62
C THR A 75 32.28 6.59 36.06
N GLU A 76 32.41 5.60 36.94
CA GLU A 76 32.61 5.81 38.36
C GLU A 76 34.12 5.99 38.59
N GLN A 77 34.56 7.25 38.73
CA GLN A 77 35.76 7.64 39.47
C GLN A 77 35.50 8.94 40.22
#